data_AF-A0A7Y2HLQ2-F1
#
_entry.id   AF-A0A7Y2HLQ2-F1
#
_cell.length_a   1.000
_cell.length_b   1.000
_cell.length_c   1.000
_cell.angle_alpha   90.00
_cell.angle_beta   90.00
_cell.angle_gamma   90.00
#
_symmetry.space_group_name_H-M   'P 1'
#
loop_
_entity.id
_entity.type
_entity.pdbx_description
1 polymer ?
#
loop_
_entity_poly.entity_id
_entity_poly.type
_entity_poly.pdbx_seq_one_letter_code
_entity_poly.pdbx_strand_id
1 'polypeptide(L)'
;MILPTIRASLTRSDALHLVDLLGREDPELRRAARERLEEHGVDALLDDPRVRNALLTDPDVRVSPGIIFFVLVRQALLEGGVDDAEITDFVASLVLAFGRARAAYRPSEGDDAEYFYLVDLLTQLRDADARRAFLLRSHLGNFSLWLAGLFPDYLDTRRRRGGPSLDYFDRIGASGYRAAAKSREAEALGVERVFSEVGQDFVRVRHALNRVSERVLWPAGGDPVGRLLRGVEREHG
;
A
#
# COMPACT_ATOMS: atom_id res chain seq x y z
N MET A 1 -2.39 -14.00 -3.32
CA MET A 1 -1.45 -13.65 -2.23
C MET A 1 -0.64 -12.46 -2.68
N ILE A 2 -0.33 -11.53 -1.78
CA ILE A 2 0.41 -10.30 -2.10
C ILE A 2 1.86 -10.50 -1.67
N LEU A 3 2.81 -10.05 -2.50
CA LEU A 3 4.25 -10.12 -2.27
C LEU A 3 4.89 -8.74 -2.50
N PRO A 4 5.98 -8.39 -1.80
CA PRO A 4 6.77 -7.18 -2.08
C PRO A 4 7.55 -7.38 -3.38
N THR A 5 7.07 -6.82 -4.48
CA THR A 5 7.64 -7.04 -5.83
C THR A 5 7.91 -5.75 -6.60
N ILE A 6 7.47 -4.60 -6.09
CA ILE A 6 7.55 -3.34 -6.81
C ILE A 6 9.00 -2.89 -6.94
N ARG A 7 9.80 -2.94 -5.88
CA ARG A 7 11.22 -2.55 -5.93
C ARG A 7 12.01 -3.42 -6.89
N ALA A 8 11.74 -4.73 -6.87
CA ALA A 8 12.37 -5.68 -7.80
C ALA A 8 11.96 -5.45 -9.26
N SER A 9 10.79 -4.84 -9.50
CA SER A 9 10.31 -4.51 -10.85
C SER A 9 10.89 -3.20 -11.41
N LEU A 10 11.60 -2.42 -10.59
CA LEU A 10 12.11 -1.12 -10.98
C LEU A 10 13.23 -1.27 -12.02
N THR A 11 13.06 -0.61 -13.17
CA THR A 11 14.03 -0.65 -14.25
C THR A 11 14.97 0.55 -14.23
N ARG A 12 16.10 0.43 -14.94
CA ARG A 12 16.99 1.58 -15.18
C ARG A 12 16.26 2.74 -15.86
N SER A 13 15.31 2.44 -16.75
CA SER A 13 14.52 3.48 -17.43
C SER A 13 13.65 4.25 -16.44
N ASP A 14 13.04 3.55 -15.48
CA ASP A 14 12.26 4.21 -14.43
C ASP A 14 13.13 5.14 -13.59
N ALA A 15 14.31 4.67 -13.16
CA ALA A 15 15.23 5.48 -12.36
C ALA A 15 15.68 6.76 -13.10
N LEU A 16 16.01 6.65 -14.39
CA LEU A 16 16.38 7.81 -15.20
C LEU A 16 15.20 8.77 -15.39
N HIS A 17 14.00 8.25 -15.59
CA HIS A 17 12.82 9.08 -15.69
C HIS A 17 12.53 9.85 -14.38
N LEU A 18 12.74 9.23 -13.21
CA LEU A 18 12.63 9.93 -11.93
C LEU A 18 13.64 11.08 -11.79
N VAL A 19 14.88 10.90 -12.28
CA VAL A 19 15.90 11.96 -12.34
C VAL A 19 15.44 13.10 -13.26
N ASP A 20 14.90 12.77 -14.43
CA ASP A 20 14.42 13.76 -15.39
C ASP A 20 13.21 14.53 -14.85
N LEU A 21 12.29 13.86 -14.17
CA LEU A 21 11.15 14.48 -13.47
C LEU A 21 11.62 15.45 -12.39
N LEU A 22 12.56 15.05 -11.53
CA LEU A 22 13.14 15.93 -10.51
C LEU A 22 13.79 17.16 -11.11
N GLY A 23 14.55 16.97 -12.18
CA GLY A 23 15.36 18.00 -12.79
C GLY A 23 14.67 18.77 -13.91
N ARG A 24 13.35 18.63 -14.11
CA ARG A 24 12.67 19.16 -15.31
C ARG A 24 12.88 20.67 -15.48
N GLU A 25 12.73 21.40 -14.39
CA GLU A 25 12.86 22.87 -14.35
C GLU A 25 14.20 23.35 -13.77
N ASP A 26 14.97 22.44 -13.17
CA ASP A 26 16.23 22.76 -12.49
C ASP A 26 17.36 21.79 -12.90
N PRO A 27 18.29 22.23 -13.77
CA PRO A 27 19.43 21.43 -14.20
C PRO A 27 20.39 21.01 -13.07
N GLU A 28 20.54 21.83 -12.02
CA GLU A 28 21.40 21.49 -10.88
C GLU A 28 20.74 20.39 -10.05
N LEU A 29 19.42 20.46 -9.85
CA LEU A 29 18.66 19.40 -9.20
C LEU A 29 18.73 18.09 -10.00
N ARG A 30 18.73 18.15 -11.33
CA ARG A 30 18.93 16.97 -12.19
C ARG A 30 20.29 16.33 -11.95
N ARG A 31 21.35 17.14 -11.92
CA ARG A 31 22.72 16.68 -11.69
C ARG A 31 22.85 16.04 -10.32
N ALA A 32 22.36 16.69 -9.27
CA ALA A 32 22.36 16.17 -7.91
C ALA A 32 21.53 14.89 -7.74
N ALA A 33 20.40 14.76 -8.47
CA ALA A 33 19.62 13.52 -8.48
C ALA A 33 20.38 12.38 -9.18
N ARG A 34 21.09 12.66 -10.28
CA ARG A 34 21.93 11.67 -10.97
C ARG A 34 23.09 11.21 -10.10
N GLU A 35 23.80 12.14 -9.45
CA GLU A 35 24.89 11.82 -8.52
C GLU A 35 24.39 10.90 -7.39
N ARG A 36 23.26 11.22 -6.75
CA ARG A 36 22.66 10.35 -5.72
C ARG A 36 22.27 8.97 -6.24
N LEU A 37 21.74 8.88 -7.46
CA LEU A 37 21.41 7.59 -8.07
C LEU A 37 22.65 6.72 -8.27
N GLU A 38 23.78 7.34 -8.65
CA GLU A 38 25.06 6.65 -8.84
C GLU A 38 25.68 6.22 -7.50
N GLU A 39 25.60 7.07 -6.47
CA GLU A 39 26.23 6.84 -5.17
C GLU A 39 25.41 5.92 -4.24
N HIS A 40 24.08 6.07 -4.25
CA HIS A 40 23.19 5.46 -3.27
C HIS A 40 22.11 4.57 -3.91
N GLY A 41 22.09 4.46 -5.23
CA GLY A 41 21.08 3.70 -5.95
C GLY A 41 19.71 4.37 -5.95
N VAL A 42 18.71 3.62 -6.42
CA VAL A 42 17.37 4.18 -6.67
C VAL A 42 16.58 4.50 -5.41
N ASP A 43 16.84 3.81 -4.30
CA ASP A 43 16.12 4.03 -3.04
C ASP A 43 16.29 5.47 -2.54
N ALA A 44 17.47 6.07 -2.74
CA ALA A 44 17.71 7.48 -2.42
C ALA A 44 16.87 8.47 -3.24
N LEU A 45 16.41 8.06 -4.43
CA LEU A 45 15.44 8.84 -5.20
C LEU A 45 14.01 8.60 -4.69
N LEU A 46 13.64 7.35 -4.40
CA LEU A 46 12.30 7.00 -3.93
C LEU A 46 11.98 7.63 -2.56
N ASP A 47 13.02 7.87 -1.75
CA ASP A 47 12.94 8.51 -0.45
C ASP A 47 12.90 10.05 -0.53
N ASP A 48 13.11 10.64 -1.71
CA ASP A 48 13.09 12.09 -1.90
C ASP A 48 11.65 12.64 -1.97
N PRO A 49 11.23 13.52 -1.04
CA PRO A 49 9.91 14.14 -1.06
C PRO A 49 9.60 14.91 -2.34
N ARG A 50 10.63 15.36 -3.06
CA ARG A 50 10.48 16.05 -4.35
C ARG A 50 10.03 15.10 -5.46
N VAL A 51 10.43 13.83 -5.41
CA VAL A 51 9.96 12.81 -6.37
C VAL A 51 8.45 12.62 -6.21
N ARG A 52 7.98 12.53 -4.96
CA ARG A 52 6.54 12.46 -4.67
C ARG A 52 5.77 13.61 -5.31
N ASN A 53 6.26 14.85 -5.12
CA ASN A 53 5.58 16.02 -5.68
C ASN A 53 5.58 15.96 -7.21
N ALA A 54 6.73 15.67 -7.84
CA ALA A 54 6.83 15.56 -9.29
C ALA A 54 5.87 14.49 -9.86
N LEU A 55 5.78 13.31 -9.24
CA LEU A 55 4.86 12.25 -9.66
C LEU A 55 3.38 12.62 -9.57
N LEU A 56 3.01 13.58 -8.70
CA LEU A 56 1.62 14.02 -8.53
C LEU A 56 1.26 15.23 -9.39
N THR A 57 2.25 16.04 -9.80
CA THR A 57 2.00 17.32 -10.49
C THR A 57 2.43 17.32 -11.95
N ASP A 58 3.42 16.51 -12.34
CA ASP A 58 3.91 16.48 -13.72
C ASP A 58 2.91 15.75 -14.63
N PRO A 59 2.57 16.30 -15.80
CA PRO A 59 1.68 15.64 -16.75
C PRO A 59 2.33 14.48 -17.52
N ASP A 60 3.66 14.37 -17.56
CA ASP A 60 4.41 13.39 -18.36
C ASP A 60 5.06 12.30 -17.49
N VAL A 61 4.27 11.72 -16.57
CA VAL A 61 4.70 10.61 -15.71
C VAL A 61 4.58 9.28 -16.46
N ARG A 62 5.72 8.63 -16.71
CA ARG A 62 5.81 7.36 -17.49
C ARG A 62 6.21 6.14 -16.68
N VAL A 63 6.24 6.26 -15.35
CA VAL A 63 6.51 5.11 -14.46
C VAL A 63 5.25 4.28 -14.24
N SER A 64 5.44 3.01 -13.91
CA SER A 64 4.31 2.14 -13.57
C SER A 64 3.53 2.66 -12.34
N PRO A 65 2.22 2.39 -12.23
CA PRO A 65 1.44 2.74 -11.04
C PRO A 65 2.01 2.19 -9.74
N GLY A 66 2.72 1.05 -9.80
CA GLY A 66 3.38 0.48 -8.62
C GLY A 66 4.43 1.41 -8.03
N ILE A 67 5.26 2.05 -8.87
CA ILE A 67 6.28 2.99 -8.41
C ILE A 67 5.63 4.22 -7.77
N ILE A 68 4.53 4.70 -8.33
CA ILE A 68 3.76 5.82 -7.75
C ILE A 68 3.27 5.44 -6.36
N PHE A 69 2.60 4.30 -6.20
CA PHE A 69 2.13 3.83 -4.89
C PHE A 69 3.29 3.59 -3.91
N PHE A 70 4.41 3.05 -4.39
CA PHE A 70 5.61 2.87 -3.58
C PHE A 70 6.07 4.20 -2.98
N VAL A 71 6.28 5.23 -3.81
CA VAL A 71 6.74 6.55 -3.32
C VAL A 71 5.72 7.17 -2.37
N LEU A 72 4.42 7.10 -2.67
CA LEU A 72 3.37 7.62 -1.79
C LEU A 72 3.36 6.94 -0.42
N VAL A 73 3.43 5.61 -0.40
CA VAL A 73 3.46 4.80 0.82
C VAL A 73 4.77 5.03 1.58
N ARG A 74 5.91 5.09 0.89
CA ARG A 74 7.25 5.31 1.48
C ARG A 74 7.29 6.61 2.26
N GLN A 75 6.88 7.70 1.63
CA GLN A 75 6.85 9.02 2.27
C GLN A 75 5.93 9.02 3.49
N ALA A 76 4.74 8.41 3.39
CA ALA A 76 3.83 8.33 4.50
C ALA A 76 4.35 7.45 5.66
N LEU A 77 5.06 6.36 5.37
CA LEU A 77 5.68 5.49 6.37
C LEU A 77 6.85 6.19 7.07
N LEU A 78 7.71 6.88 6.33
CA LEU A 78 8.81 7.70 6.87
C LEU A 78 8.29 8.79 7.81
N GLU A 79 7.23 9.52 7.42
CA GLU A 79 6.54 10.49 8.29
C GLU A 79 5.98 9.83 9.58
N GLY A 80 5.67 8.53 9.52
CA GLY A 80 5.19 7.73 10.65
C GLY A 80 6.29 7.07 11.48
N GLY A 81 7.57 7.29 11.14
CA GLY A 81 8.71 6.66 11.80
C GLY A 81 8.91 5.18 11.44
N VAL A 82 8.33 4.70 10.34
CA VAL A 82 8.54 3.35 9.82
C VAL A 82 9.51 3.44 8.64
N ASP A 83 10.78 3.17 8.92
CA ASP A 83 11.84 3.16 7.92
C ASP A 83 12.23 1.72 7.53
N ASP A 84 11.36 1.07 6.78
CA ASP A 84 11.65 -0.24 6.18
C ASP A 84 11.14 -0.30 4.73
N ALA A 85 12.06 -0.54 3.80
CA ALA A 85 11.78 -0.56 2.37
C ALA A 85 11.01 -1.82 1.91
N GLU A 86 11.12 -2.95 2.63
CA GLU A 86 10.35 -4.17 2.35
C GLU A 86 8.90 -4.02 2.83
N ILE A 87 8.69 -3.44 4.03
CA ILE A 87 7.35 -3.06 4.50
C ILE A 87 6.70 -2.10 3.49
N THR A 88 7.46 -1.11 3.02
CA THR A 88 6.98 -0.17 2.01
C THR A 88 6.54 -0.87 0.74
N ASP A 89 7.38 -1.77 0.20
CA ASP A 89 7.08 -2.53 -1.02
C ASP A 89 5.83 -3.38 -0.83
N PHE A 90 5.75 -4.13 0.28
CA PHE A 90 4.61 -4.97 0.59
C PHE A 90 3.31 -4.19 0.69
N VAL A 91 3.31 -3.08 1.41
CA VAL A 91 2.13 -2.22 1.60
C VAL A 91 1.72 -1.56 0.28
N ALA A 92 2.66 -1.09 -0.53
CA ALA A 92 2.37 -0.55 -1.85
C ALA A 92 1.80 -1.61 -2.81
N SER A 93 2.34 -2.84 -2.78
CA SER A 93 1.81 -3.99 -3.53
C SER A 93 0.39 -4.34 -3.10
N LEU A 94 0.08 -4.26 -1.80
CA LEU A 94 -1.26 -4.45 -1.27
C LEU A 94 -2.22 -3.41 -1.82
N VAL A 95 -1.85 -2.12 -1.74
CA VAL A 95 -2.68 -1.01 -2.24
C VAL A 95 -2.93 -1.17 -3.74
N LEU A 96 -1.90 -1.51 -4.53
CA LEU A 96 -2.02 -1.74 -5.96
C LEU A 96 -2.94 -2.94 -6.28
N ALA A 97 -2.77 -4.06 -5.58
CA ALA A 97 -3.54 -5.28 -5.82
C ALA A 97 -5.03 -5.09 -5.53
N PHE A 98 -5.36 -4.50 -4.37
CA PHE A 98 -6.75 -4.21 -4.02
C PHE A 98 -7.35 -3.07 -4.85
N GLY A 99 -6.54 -2.07 -5.22
CA GLY A 99 -6.94 -0.97 -6.10
C GLY A 99 -7.34 -1.44 -7.49
N ARG A 100 -6.66 -2.45 -8.06
CA ARG A 100 -7.04 -3.08 -9.35
C ARG A 100 -8.32 -3.89 -9.24
N ALA A 101 -8.56 -4.53 -8.10
CA ALA A 101 -9.78 -5.28 -7.83
C ALA A 101 -10.98 -4.35 -7.45
N ARG A 102 -10.96 -3.09 -7.94
CA ARG A 102 -11.70 -1.87 -7.51
C ARG A 102 -13.19 -2.04 -7.19
N ALA A 103 -13.85 -3.06 -7.73
CA ALA A 103 -15.27 -3.36 -7.49
C ALA A 103 -15.53 -4.41 -6.41
N ALA A 104 -14.60 -5.35 -6.16
CA ALA A 104 -14.81 -6.47 -5.25
C ALA A 104 -14.52 -6.14 -3.78
N TYR A 105 -13.69 -5.12 -3.53
CA TYR A 105 -13.21 -4.80 -2.18
C TYR A 105 -13.38 -3.31 -1.81
N ARG A 106 -14.13 -2.55 -2.61
CA ARG A 106 -14.48 -1.17 -2.27
C ARG A 106 -15.81 -1.18 -1.51
N PRO A 107 -15.86 -0.56 -0.32
CA PRO A 107 -17.12 -0.50 0.41
C PRO A 107 -18.20 0.25 -0.37
N SER A 108 -19.44 -0.23 -0.26
CA SER A 108 -20.62 0.41 -0.84
C SER A 108 -21.51 1.00 0.25
N GLU A 109 -22.18 2.12 -0.04
CA GLU A 109 -23.11 2.75 0.90
C GLU A 109 -24.39 1.91 0.99
N GLY A 110 -24.44 1.00 1.97
CA GLY A 110 -25.67 0.26 2.30
C GLY A 110 -25.48 -1.20 2.68
N ASP A 111 -24.28 -1.77 2.53
CA ASP A 111 -24.05 -3.19 2.80
C ASP A 111 -23.12 -3.39 4.02
N ASP A 112 -23.44 -4.39 4.84
CA ASP A 112 -22.59 -4.88 5.96
C ASP A 112 -21.64 -6.00 5.49
N ALA A 113 -21.63 -6.27 4.17
CA ALA A 113 -20.89 -7.34 3.51
C ALA A 113 -19.43 -7.46 3.95
N GLU A 114 -18.70 -6.36 4.20
CA GLU A 114 -17.26 -6.43 4.53
C GLU A 114 -17.00 -6.98 5.93
N TYR A 115 -17.88 -6.69 6.88
CA TYR A 115 -17.76 -7.27 8.22
C TYR A 115 -18.20 -8.71 8.25
N PHE A 116 -19.31 -9.03 7.58
CA PHE A 116 -19.71 -10.42 7.40
C PHE A 116 -18.61 -11.20 6.69
N TYR A 117 -17.95 -10.60 5.70
CA TYR A 117 -16.78 -11.18 5.04
C TYR A 117 -15.61 -11.43 6.02
N LEU A 118 -15.27 -10.48 6.90
CA LEU A 118 -14.25 -10.72 7.94
C LEU A 118 -14.64 -11.85 8.90
N VAL A 119 -15.90 -11.89 9.33
CA VAL A 119 -16.43 -12.95 10.20
C VAL A 119 -16.42 -14.31 9.48
N ASP A 120 -16.72 -14.32 8.18
CA ASP A 120 -16.70 -15.52 7.35
C ASP A 120 -15.27 -16.04 7.18
N LEU A 121 -14.28 -15.15 6.97
CA LEU A 121 -12.86 -15.53 6.94
C LEU A 121 -12.41 -16.15 8.26
N LEU A 122 -12.82 -15.56 9.40
CA LEU A 122 -12.52 -16.10 10.72
C LEU A 122 -13.20 -17.45 10.96
N THR A 123 -14.42 -17.64 10.45
CA THR A 123 -15.15 -18.90 10.53
C THR A 123 -14.47 -19.99 9.70
N GLN A 124 -14.10 -19.68 8.44
CA GLN A 124 -13.35 -20.59 7.57
C GLN A 124 -12.00 -20.99 8.17
N LEU A 125 -11.37 -20.13 8.98
CA LEU A 125 -10.08 -20.41 9.59
C LEU A 125 -10.15 -21.56 10.62
N ARG A 126 -11.32 -21.84 11.21
CA ARG A 126 -11.49 -22.86 12.25
C ARG A 126 -11.23 -24.27 11.76
N ASP A 127 -11.59 -24.54 10.51
CA ASP A 127 -11.51 -25.86 9.89
C ASP A 127 -10.46 -25.93 8.77
N ALA A 128 -9.65 -24.88 8.63
CA ALA A 128 -8.65 -24.77 7.57
C ALA A 128 -7.41 -25.65 7.84
N ASP A 129 -6.93 -26.32 6.80
CA ASP A 129 -5.58 -26.89 6.80
C ASP A 129 -4.49 -25.81 6.90
N ALA A 130 -3.24 -26.21 7.14
CA ALA A 130 -2.13 -25.27 7.37
C ALA A 130 -1.98 -24.22 6.25
N ARG A 131 -2.04 -24.67 4.99
CA ARG A 131 -1.86 -23.80 3.83
C ARG A 131 -3.03 -22.84 3.68
N ARG A 132 -4.26 -23.34 3.81
CA ARG A 132 -5.47 -22.51 3.76
C ARG A 132 -5.51 -21.51 4.91
N ALA A 133 -5.11 -21.93 6.11
CA ALA A 133 -5.01 -21.06 7.28
C ALA A 133 -4.00 -19.93 7.06
N PHE A 134 -2.82 -20.22 6.48
CA PHE A 134 -1.85 -19.20 6.10
C PHE A 134 -2.44 -18.16 5.12
N LEU A 135 -3.12 -18.63 4.06
CA LEU A 135 -3.74 -17.74 3.07
C LEU A 135 -4.85 -16.87 3.68
N LEU A 136 -5.70 -17.47 4.52
CA LEU A 136 -6.77 -16.76 5.21
C LEU A 136 -6.23 -15.71 6.19
N ARG A 137 -5.21 -16.05 6.99
CA ARG A 137 -4.56 -15.12 7.93
C ARG A 137 -3.88 -13.96 7.22
N SER A 138 -3.17 -14.24 6.13
CA SER A 138 -2.56 -13.23 5.27
C SER A 138 -3.62 -12.30 4.69
N HIS A 139 -4.70 -12.86 4.14
CA HIS A 139 -5.79 -12.06 3.56
C HIS A 139 -6.53 -11.24 4.61
N LEU A 140 -6.74 -11.79 5.82
CA LEU A 140 -7.33 -11.09 6.97
C LEU A 140 -6.51 -9.85 7.35
N GLY A 141 -5.19 -9.99 7.41
CA GLY A 141 -4.24 -8.88 7.58
C GLY A 141 -4.36 -7.83 6.47
N ASN A 142 -4.31 -8.29 5.21
CA ASN A 142 -4.37 -7.42 4.04
C ASN A 142 -5.67 -6.62 3.97
N PHE A 143 -6.81 -7.29 4.14
CA PHE A 143 -8.13 -6.69 4.03
C PHE A 143 -8.39 -5.72 5.18
N SER A 144 -7.98 -6.07 6.41
CA SER A 144 -8.08 -5.16 7.56
C SER A 144 -7.26 -3.88 7.34
N LEU A 145 -6.03 -4.02 6.82
CA LEU A 145 -5.15 -2.88 6.55
C LEU A 145 -5.68 -2.02 5.38
N TRP A 146 -6.22 -2.64 4.33
CA TRP A 146 -6.87 -1.95 3.22
C TRP A 146 -8.07 -1.12 3.68
N LEU A 147 -9.01 -1.73 4.41
CA LEU A 147 -10.21 -1.05 4.89
C LEU A 147 -9.88 0.06 5.89
N ALA A 148 -9.14 -0.28 6.94
CA ALA A 148 -8.87 0.64 8.03
C ALA A 148 -7.83 1.71 7.67
N GLY A 149 -6.99 1.43 6.68
CA GLY A 149 -5.95 2.33 6.17
C GLY A 149 -6.46 3.30 5.10
N LEU A 150 -7.34 2.86 4.20
CA LEU A 150 -7.75 3.70 3.07
C LEU A 150 -9.17 4.24 3.18
N PHE A 151 -10.04 3.66 4.01
CA PHE A 151 -11.43 4.07 4.15
C PHE A 151 -11.83 4.35 5.62
N PRO A 152 -11.04 5.13 6.39
CA PRO A 152 -11.34 5.36 7.80
C PRO A 152 -12.69 6.08 8.03
N ASP A 153 -13.08 7.02 7.16
CA ASP A 153 -14.35 7.76 7.28
C ASP A 153 -15.59 6.88 7.05
N TYR A 154 -15.47 5.92 6.13
CA TYR A 154 -16.51 4.91 5.90
C TYR A 154 -16.70 4.07 7.17
N LEU A 155 -15.60 3.60 7.79
CA LEU A 155 -15.65 2.82 9.02
C LEU A 155 -16.19 3.63 10.20
N ASP A 156 -15.85 4.92 10.32
CA ASP A 156 -16.40 5.78 11.37
C ASP A 156 -17.91 6.02 11.20
N THR A 157 -18.36 6.25 9.96
CA THR A 157 -19.80 6.36 9.64
C THR A 157 -20.53 5.08 10.03
N ARG A 158 -19.94 3.91 9.74
CA ARG A 158 -20.52 2.61 10.09
C ARG A 158 -20.49 2.35 11.59
N ARG A 159 -19.41 2.71 12.29
CA ARG A 159 -19.31 2.61 13.75
C ARG A 159 -20.45 3.36 14.44
N ARG A 160 -20.80 4.55 13.95
CA ARG A 160 -21.95 5.33 14.43
C ARG A 160 -23.30 4.62 14.22
N ARG A 161 -23.36 3.63 13.33
CA ARG A 161 -24.52 2.76 13.07
C ARG A 161 -24.40 1.36 13.72
N GLY A 162 -23.45 1.16 14.63
CA GLY A 162 -23.27 -0.11 15.35
C GLY A 162 -22.21 -1.07 14.77
N GLY A 163 -21.46 -0.64 13.74
CA GLY A 163 -20.34 -1.41 13.22
C GLY A 163 -19.11 -1.47 14.16
N PRO A 164 -18.13 -2.35 13.87
CA PRO A 164 -16.90 -2.47 14.66
C PRO A 164 -16.06 -1.19 14.65
N SER A 165 -15.28 -1.01 15.71
CA SER A 165 -14.31 0.09 15.82
C SER A 165 -13.06 -0.15 14.96
N LEU A 166 -12.29 0.91 14.69
CA LEU A 166 -10.97 0.77 14.06
C LEU A 166 -10.03 -0.15 14.87
N ASP A 167 -10.10 -0.12 16.20
CA ASP A 167 -9.37 -1.04 17.08
C ASP A 167 -9.66 -2.52 16.78
N TYR A 168 -10.90 -2.86 16.41
CA TYR A 168 -11.23 -4.23 16.01
C TYR A 168 -10.43 -4.65 14.77
N PHE A 169 -10.38 -3.80 13.75
CA PHE A 169 -9.58 -4.07 12.54
C PHE A 169 -8.08 -4.10 12.84
N ASP A 170 -7.59 -3.22 13.72
CA ASP A 170 -6.20 -3.20 14.15
C ASP A 170 -5.78 -4.52 14.80
N ARG A 171 -6.59 -5.02 15.75
CA ARG A 171 -6.31 -6.30 16.44
C ARG A 171 -6.38 -7.49 15.50
N ILE A 172 -7.44 -7.58 14.70
CA ILE A 172 -7.66 -8.71 13.78
C ILE A 172 -6.60 -8.73 12.68
N GLY A 173 -6.28 -7.58 12.09
CA GLY A 173 -5.27 -7.46 11.06
C GLY A 173 -3.86 -7.78 11.57
N ALA A 174 -3.45 -7.18 12.70
CA ALA A 174 -2.17 -7.46 13.32
C ALA A 174 -2.02 -8.94 13.71
N SER A 175 -3.07 -9.53 14.29
CA SER A 175 -3.08 -10.95 14.64
C SER A 175 -2.98 -11.85 13.40
N GLY A 176 -3.66 -11.49 12.30
CA GLY A 176 -3.58 -12.19 11.02
C GLY A 176 -2.14 -12.29 10.52
N TYR A 177 -1.44 -11.15 10.43
CA TYR A 177 -0.05 -11.14 9.99
C TYR A 177 0.89 -11.89 10.95
N ARG A 178 0.82 -11.66 12.27
CA ARG A 178 1.68 -12.36 13.25
C ARG A 178 1.47 -13.87 13.23
N ALA A 179 0.25 -14.32 12.98
CA ALA A 179 -0.06 -15.75 12.90
C ALA A 179 0.31 -16.36 11.53
N ALA A 180 0.29 -15.56 10.46
CA ALA A 180 0.78 -15.98 9.14
C ALA A 180 2.30 -16.08 9.12
N ALA A 181 3.01 -15.11 9.71
CA ALA A 181 4.48 -15.05 9.79
C ALA A 181 5.13 -16.32 10.39
N LYS A 182 4.41 -17.01 11.28
CA LYS A 182 4.88 -18.22 11.97
C LYS A 182 4.66 -19.52 11.19
N SER A 183 4.17 -19.46 9.94
CA SER A 183 3.87 -20.65 9.15
C SER A 183 5.04 -21.05 8.24
N ARG A 184 5.09 -22.33 7.86
CA ARG A 184 6.10 -22.83 6.91
C ARG A 184 5.95 -22.21 5.53
N GLU A 185 4.73 -21.85 5.15
CA GLU A 185 4.46 -21.15 3.90
C GLU A 185 5.09 -19.75 3.91
N ALA A 186 5.05 -19.03 5.04
CA ALA A 186 5.68 -17.72 5.15
C ALA A 186 7.20 -17.80 4.97
N GLU A 187 7.84 -18.80 5.58
CA GLU A 187 9.27 -19.11 5.39
C GLU A 187 9.58 -19.46 3.94
N ALA A 188 8.82 -20.39 3.34
CA ALA A 188 9.03 -20.84 1.96
C ALA A 188 8.88 -19.71 0.92
N LEU A 189 8.11 -18.67 1.24
CA LEU A 189 7.87 -17.52 0.39
C LEU A 189 8.75 -16.31 0.75
N GLY A 190 9.54 -16.39 1.82
CA GLY A 190 10.37 -15.29 2.29
C GLY A 190 9.59 -14.09 2.83
N VAL A 191 8.37 -14.28 3.34
CA VAL A 191 7.50 -13.18 3.84
C VAL A 191 7.34 -13.17 5.37
N GLU A 192 8.02 -14.06 6.08
CA GLU A 192 7.98 -14.17 7.54
C GLU A 192 8.35 -12.85 8.22
N ARG A 193 9.47 -12.24 7.84
CA ARG A 193 9.94 -10.96 8.39
C ARG A 193 8.91 -9.84 8.17
N VAL A 194 8.54 -9.58 6.91
CA VAL A 194 7.64 -8.47 6.59
C VAL A 194 6.26 -8.64 7.22
N PHE A 195 5.73 -9.87 7.33
CA PHE A 195 4.47 -10.09 8.05
C PHE A 195 4.63 -9.87 9.55
N SER A 196 5.72 -10.33 10.16
CA SER A 196 5.98 -10.10 11.58
C SER A 196 6.03 -8.61 11.91
N GLU A 197 6.80 -7.85 11.13
CA GLU A 197 7.01 -6.42 11.34
C GLU A 197 5.76 -5.59 11.03
N VAL A 198 5.06 -5.85 9.91
CA VAL A 198 3.76 -5.21 9.64
C VAL A 198 2.75 -5.55 10.72
N GLY A 199 2.74 -6.78 11.24
CA GLY A 199 1.91 -7.16 12.37
C GLY A 199 2.29 -6.46 13.68
N GLN A 200 3.57 -6.11 13.87
CA GLN A 200 4.04 -5.36 15.03
C GLN A 200 3.67 -3.86 14.92
N ASP A 201 3.96 -3.25 13.78
CA ASP A 201 3.74 -1.83 13.50
C ASP A 201 2.40 -1.52 12.82
N PHE A 202 1.45 -2.46 12.87
CA PHE A 202 0.19 -2.40 12.12
C PHE A 202 -0.52 -1.05 12.22
N VAL A 203 -0.63 -0.51 13.44
CA VAL A 203 -1.28 0.79 13.69
C VAL A 203 -0.52 1.94 13.02
N ARG A 204 0.82 1.93 13.06
CA ARG A 204 1.65 2.96 12.39
C ARG A 204 1.53 2.87 10.88
N VAL A 205 1.57 1.66 10.33
CA VAL A 205 1.37 1.39 8.89
C VAL A 205 -0.03 1.83 8.45
N ARG A 206 -1.07 1.51 9.22
CA ARG A 206 -2.44 1.98 8.97
C ARG A 206 -2.52 3.50 8.96
N HIS A 207 -1.95 4.17 9.96
CA HIS A 207 -1.94 5.64 9.99
C HIS A 207 -1.18 6.26 8.82
N ALA A 208 -0.11 5.63 8.33
CA ALA A 208 0.54 6.05 7.10
C ALA A 208 -0.41 5.94 5.90
N LEU A 209 -1.15 4.84 5.77
CA LEU A 209 -2.17 4.68 4.72
C LEU A 209 -3.30 5.70 4.84
N ASN A 210 -3.75 6.04 6.06
CA ASN A 210 -4.74 7.11 6.25
C ASN A 210 -4.25 8.43 5.66
N ARG A 211 -2.99 8.80 5.90
CA ARG A 211 -2.39 10.00 5.29
C ARG A 211 -2.39 9.94 3.77
N VAL A 212 -2.07 8.78 3.18
CA VAL A 212 -2.14 8.60 1.72
C VAL A 212 -3.57 8.78 1.22
N SER A 213 -4.54 8.16 1.90
CA SER A 213 -5.95 8.26 1.58
C SER A 213 -6.44 9.71 1.60
N GLU A 214 -6.25 10.41 2.72
CA GLU A 214 -6.71 11.78 2.95
C GLU A 214 -6.07 12.79 1.99
N ARG A 215 -4.77 12.64 1.69
CA ARG A 215 -4.03 13.65 0.92
C ARG A 215 -4.12 13.42 -0.59
N VAL A 216 -4.28 12.17 -1.03
CA VAL A 216 -4.00 11.79 -2.42
C VAL A 216 -5.13 11.04 -3.10
N LEU A 217 -5.83 10.15 -2.39
CA LEU A 217 -6.88 9.33 -3.01
C LEU A 217 -8.27 9.93 -2.86
N TRP A 218 -8.55 10.57 -1.72
CA TRP A 218 -9.80 11.28 -1.45
C TRP A 218 -9.57 12.63 -0.74
N PRO A 219 -8.75 13.54 -1.29
CA PRO A 219 -8.73 14.90 -0.79
C PRO A 219 -10.15 15.50 -0.87
N ALA A 220 -10.47 16.41 0.06
CA ALA A 220 -11.76 17.11 0.13
C ALA A 220 -12.18 17.85 -1.17
N GLY A 221 -11.34 17.84 -2.21
CA GLY A 221 -11.58 18.38 -3.56
C GLY A 221 -11.43 17.41 -4.75
N GLY A 222 -11.38 16.07 -4.60
CA GLY A 222 -11.45 15.10 -5.73
C GLY A 222 -10.63 13.81 -5.60
N ASP A 223 -10.58 12.95 -6.64
CA ASP A 223 -9.82 11.67 -6.72
C ASP A 223 -8.67 11.74 -7.78
N PRO A 224 -7.51 12.34 -7.46
CA PRO A 224 -6.36 12.49 -8.37
C PRO A 224 -5.79 11.16 -8.89
N VAL A 225 -5.62 10.16 -8.04
CA VAL A 225 -5.03 8.87 -8.42
C VAL A 225 -6.01 8.03 -9.22
N GLY A 226 -7.31 8.10 -8.93
CA GLY A 226 -8.32 7.50 -9.78
C GLY A 226 -8.36 8.08 -11.18
N ARG A 227 -7.90 9.33 -11.41
CA ARG A 227 -7.69 9.87 -12.77
C ARG A 227 -6.45 9.26 -13.43
N LEU A 228 -5.34 9.14 -12.72
CA LEU A 228 -4.12 8.48 -13.21
C LEU A 228 -4.35 7.01 -13.58
N LEU A 229 -5.00 6.25 -12.70
CA LEU A 229 -5.32 4.83 -12.94
C LEU A 229 -6.28 4.62 -14.12
N ARG A 230 -7.25 5.52 -14.31
CA ARG A 230 -8.15 5.49 -15.48
C ARG A 230 -7.45 5.86 -16.80
N GLY A 231 -6.34 6.59 -16.72
CA GLY A 231 -5.49 6.91 -17.88
C GLY A 231 -4.73 5.68 -18.38
N VAL A 232 -4.12 4.91 -17.46
CA VAL A 232 -3.33 3.71 -17.80
C VAL A 232 -4.19 2.57 -18.35
N GLU A 233 -5.46 2.46 -17.92
CA GLU A 233 -6.40 1.46 -18.48
C GLU A 233 -6.82 1.74 -19.94
N ARG A 234 -6.64 2.97 -20.44
CA ARG A 234 -7.01 3.34 -21.82
C ARG A 234 -5.92 3.09 -22.85
N GLU A 235 -4.70 2.76 -22.43
CA GLU A 235 -3.57 2.46 -23.33
C GLU A 235 -3.41 0.96 -23.63
N HIS A 236 -4.25 0.11 -23.03
CA HIS A 236 -4.26 -1.35 -23.25
C HIS A 236 -5.66 -1.90 -23.62
N GLY A 237 -6.54 -1.04 -24.14
CA GLY A 237 -7.84 -1.42 -24.72
C GLY A 237 -7.81 -1.41 -26.23
#